data_AF-A0A354DI71-F1
#
_entry.id   AF-A0A354DI71-F1
#
_cell.length_a   1.000
_cell.length_b   1.000
_cell.length_c   1.000
_cell.angle_alpha   90.00
_cell.angle_beta   90.00
_cell.angle_gamma   90.00
#
_symmetry.space_group_name_H-M   'P 1'
#
loop_
_entity.id
_entity.type
_entity.pdbx_description
1 polymer ?
#
loop_
_entity_poly.entity_id
_entity_poly.type
_entity_poly.pdbx_seq_one_letter_code
_entity_poly.pdbx_strand_id
1 'polypeptide(L)'
;MDYYHNQQKQLMLWAIDAFEKANVSKSRQFTEKLSRIKHQVSGLSESEYEQSTNLAIAVDDSKQLGETDQNVKFLLHDLIPEMEQIATQTMDQTLISAVHQVKGIVGFEESTYPE
;
A
#
# COMPACT_ATOMS: atom_id res chain seq x y z
N MET A 1 15.98 8.09 -13.95
CA MET A 1 14.84 8.29 -13.04
C MET A 1 14.32 6.96 -12.48
N ASP A 2 14.87 5.83 -12.92
CA ASP A 2 14.36 4.48 -12.62
C ASP A 2 14.66 3.98 -11.19
N TYR A 3 15.67 4.57 -10.53
CA TYR A 3 16.08 4.18 -9.18
C TYR A 3 15.01 4.44 -8.11
N TYR A 4 14.24 5.52 -8.25
CA TYR A 4 13.24 5.93 -7.25
C TYR A 4 12.02 5.00 -7.26
N HIS A 5 11.57 4.57 -8.44
CA HIS A 5 10.39 3.71 -8.59
C HIS A 5 10.67 2.28 -8.14
N ASN A 6 11.84 1.74 -8.45
CA ASN A 6 12.27 0.44 -7.93
C ASN A 6 12.36 0.47 -6.40
N GLN A 7 12.86 1.57 -5.82
CA GLN A 7 12.89 1.75 -4.37
C GLN A 7 11.50 1.79 -3.75
N GLN A 8 10.52 2.49 -4.35
CA GLN A 8 9.13 2.51 -3.87
C GLN A 8 8.49 1.12 -3.90
N LYS A 9 8.69 0.36 -4.98
CA LYS A 9 8.19 -1.01 -5.11
C LYS A 9 8.80 -1.92 -4.02
N GLN A 10 10.09 -1.81 -3.77
CA GLN A 10 10.77 -2.58 -2.73
C GLN A 10 10.30 -2.20 -1.32
N LEU A 11 10.10 -0.91 -1.05
CA LEU A 11 9.56 -0.42 0.23
C LEU A 11 8.13 -0.92 0.48
N MET A 12 7.29 -0.96 -0.56
CA MET A 12 5.95 -1.52 -0.49
C MET A 12 5.97 -3.01 -0.15
N LEU A 13 6.79 -3.79 -0.86
CA LEU A 13 6.94 -5.22 -0.59
C LEU A 13 7.50 -5.48 0.81
N TRP A 14 8.46 -4.67 1.27
CA TRP A 14 8.98 -4.74 2.64
C TRP A 14 7.89 -4.43 3.68
N ALA A 15 7.09 -3.39 3.47
CA ALA A 15 6.01 -3.03 4.39
C ALA A 15 4.99 -4.16 4.52
N ILE A 16 4.53 -4.70 3.40
CA ILE A 16 3.62 -5.86 3.36
C ILE A 16 4.23 -7.07 4.08
N ASP A 17 5.50 -7.37 3.82
CA ASP A 17 6.21 -8.48 4.46
C ASP A 17 6.38 -8.30 5.97
N ALA A 18 6.55 -7.06 6.46
CA ALA A 18 6.59 -6.75 7.88
C ALA A 18 5.24 -7.07 8.55
N PHE A 19 4.12 -6.73 7.92
CA PHE A 19 2.78 -7.06 8.41
C PHE A 19 2.48 -8.56 8.38
N GLU A 20 2.94 -9.29 7.35
CA GLU A 20 2.81 -10.75 7.31
C GLU A 20 3.64 -11.42 8.41
N LYS A 21 4.90 -10.99 8.60
CA LYS A 21 5.83 -11.58 9.58
C LYS A 21 5.48 -11.29 11.03
N ALA A 22 4.98 -10.09 11.31
CA ALA A 22 4.53 -9.75 12.64
C ALA A 22 3.26 -10.53 13.02
N ASN A 23 2.70 -11.34 12.10
CA ASN A 23 1.56 -12.24 12.31
C ASN A 23 0.42 -11.54 13.06
N VAL A 24 0.26 -10.25 12.76
CA VAL A 24 -0.44 -9.31 13.64
C VAL A 24 -1.95 -9.44 13.53
N SER A 25 -2.43 -10.17 12.52
CA SER A 25 -3.85 -10.17 12.21
C SER A 25 -4.59 -11.37 12.80
N LYS A 26 -5.56 -11.02 13.64
CA LYS A 26 -6.69 -11.88 14.05
C LYS A 26 -7.72 -12.04 12.92
N SER A 27 -7.61 -11.29 11.82
CA SER A 27 -8.56 -11.26 10.70
C SER A 27 -8.01 -11.96 9.47
N ARG A 28 -8.58 -13.12 9.13
CA ARG A 28 -8.27 -13.87 7.90
C ARG A 28 -8.41 -13.01 6.64
N GLN A 29 -9.39 -12.11 6.63
CA GLN A 29 -9.67 -11.23 5.50
C GLN A 29 -8.54 -10.21 5.25
N PHE A 30 -7.94 -9.67 6.31
CA PHE A 30 -6.82 -8.74 6.19
C PHE A 30 -5.58 -9.43 5.60
N THR A 31 -5.22 -10.61 6.10
CA THR A 31 -4.09 -11.39 5.59
C THR A 31 -4.30 -11.80 4.12
N GLU A 32 -5.51 -12.19 3.74
CA GLU A 32 -5.85 -12.52 2.36
C GLU A 32 -5.71 -11.29 1.43
N LYS A 33 -6.17 -10.11 1.88
CA LYS A 33 -6.00 -8.85 1.13
C LYS A 33 -4.52 -8.46 0.99
N LEU A 34 -3.74 -8.53 2.07
CA LEU A 34 -2.29 -8.25 2.07
C LEU A 34 -1.54 -9.16 1.10
N SER A 35 -1.84 -10.46 1.14
CA SER A 35 -1.21 -11.44 0.26
C SER A 35 -1.57 -11.20 -1.21
N ARG A 36 -2.82 -10.84 -1.50
CA ARG A 36 -3.25 -10.45 -2.86
C ARG A 36 -2.49 -9.23 -3.35
N ILE A 37 -2.35 -8.19 -2.53
CA ILE A 37 -1.59 -6.98 -2.88
C ILE A 37 -0.11 -7.33 -3.10
N LYS A 38 0.50 -8.14 -2.22
CA LYS A 38 1.89 -8.61 -2.36
C LYS A 38 2.12 -9.31 -3.69
N HIS A 39 1.26 -10.27 -4.01
CA HIS A 39 1.33 -11.03 -5.26
C HIS A 39 1.24 -10.09 -6.46
N GLN A 40 0.28 -9.16 -6.42
CA GLN A 40 0.08 -8.20 -7.49
C GLN A 40 1.28 -7.27 -7.65
N VAL A 41 1.75 -6.61 -6.59
CA VAL A 41 2.93 -5.73 -6.61
C VAL A 41 4.17 -6.49 -7.10
N SER A 42 4.37 -7.73 -6.66
CA SER A 42 5.52 -8.54 -7.09
C SER A 42 5.49 -8.86 -8.59
N GLY A 43 4.30 -9.09 -9.15
CA GLY A 43 4.11 -9.45 -10.56
C GLY A 43 4.13 -8.28 -11.54
N LEU A 44 3.92 -7.05 -11.08
CA LEU A 44 3.95 -5.85 -11.92
C LEU A 44 5.38 -5.48 -12.29
N SER A 45 5.63 -5.05 -13.54
CA SER A 45 6.85 -4.33 -13.90
C SER A 45 6.92 -2.97 -13.18
N GLU A 46 8.08 -2.31 -13.17
CA GLU A 46 8.24 -1.01 -12.52
C GLU A 46 7.27 0.05 -13.11
N SER A 47 7.11 0.07 -14.43
CA SER A 47 6.19 0.98 -15.12
C SER A 47 4.71 0.67 -14.83
N GLU A 48 4.35 -0.61 -14.71
CA GLU A 48 2.97 -0.99 -14.37
C GLU A 48 2.66 -0.71 -12.89
N TYR A 49 3.64 -0.93 -12.02
CA TYR A 49 3.56 -0.55 -10.62
C TYR A 49 3.35 0.96 -10.49
N GLU A 50 4.18 1.75 -11.18
CA GLU A 50 4.06 3.20 -11.19
C GLU A 50 2.68 3.64 -11.70
N GLN A 51 2.19 3.10 -12.82
CA GLN A 51 0.84 3.42 -13.31
C GLN A 51 -0.25 3.06 -12.30
N SER A 52 -0.10 1.92 -11.61
CA SER A 52 -1.04 1.49 -10.58
C SER A 52 -1.00 2.40 -9.33
N THR A 53 0.14 2.97 -8.95
CA THR A 53 0.24 3.84 -7.76
C THR A 53 0.06 5.34 -8.08
N ASN A 54 0.41 5.77 -9.30
CA ASN A 54 0.38 7.16 -9.77
C ASN A 54 -0.88 7.54 -10.55
N LEU A 55 -1.94 6.72 -10.54
CA LEU A 55 -3.25 7.16 -11.03
C LEU A 55 -3.74 8.32 -10.15
N ALA A 56 -3.31 9.52 -10.53
CA ALA A 56 -3.87 10.80 -10.14
C ALA A 56 -5.25 10.84 -10.77
N ILE A 57 -6.26 10.70 -9.91
CA ILE A 57 -7.67 11.06 -10.09
C ILE A 57 -7.97 11.66 -11.47
N ALA A 58 -8.02 10.80 -12.47
CA ALA A 58 -8.55 11.05 -13.80
C ALA A 58 -9.38 9.83 -14.21
N VAL A 59 -10.00 9.19 -13.22
CA VAL A 59 -11.01 8.18 -13.45
C VAL A 59 -12.28 8.96 -13.75
N ASP A 60 -12.57 9.08 -15.04
CA ASP A 60 -13.88 9.45 -15.54
C ASP A 60 -14.87 8.43 -14.92
N ASP A 61 -15.70 8.91 -13.97
CA ASP A 61 -16.56 8.16 -13.02
C ASP A 61 -17.56 7.17 -13.69
N SER A 62 -17.54 7.09 -15.02
CA SER A 62 -18.59 6.48 -15.82
C SER A 62 -18.22 5.15 -16.49
N LYS A 63 -16.94 4.70 -16.48
CA LYS A 63 -16.53 3.50 -17.26
C LYS A 63 -15.66 2.43 -16.57
N GLN A 64 -15.14 2.64 -15.37
CA GLN A 64 -14.06 1.78 -14.83
C GLN A 64 -14.38 0.97 -13.56
N LEU A 65 -15.66 0.69 -13.26
CA LEU A 65 -16.06 -0.16 -12.12
C LEU A 65 -15.42 -1.57 -12.11
N GLY A 66 -14.76 -2.02 -13.19
CA GLY A 66 -14.03 -3.29 -13.26
C GLY A 66 -12.51 -3.21 -13.09
N GLU A 67 -11.87 -2.05 -13.30
CA GLU A 67 -10.40 -1.90 -13.23
C GLU A 67 -9.93 -1.38 -11.86
N THR A 68 -10.82 -0.78 -11.07
CA THR A 68 -10.51 -0.27 -9.73
C THR A 68 -10.10 -1.38 -8.75
N ASP A 69 -10.70 -2.57 -8.91
CA ASP A 69 -10.45 -3.77 -8.08
C ASP A 69 -9.05 -4.40 -8.28
N GLN A 70 -8.34 -3.96 -9.34
CA GLN A 70 -6.99 -4.38 -9.66
C GLN A 70 -5.98 -3.24 -9.50
N ASN A 71 -6.36 -2.11 -8.92
CA ASN A 71 -5.45 -1.01 -8.77
C ASN A 71 -4.83 -1.02 -7.35
N VAL A 72 -3.49 -1.15 -7.30
CA VAL A 72 -2.71 -1.23 -6.06
C VAL A 72 -3.01 -0.04 -5.13
N LYS A 73 -3.19 1.17 -5.68
CA LYS A 73 -3.50 2.37 -4.91
C LYS A 73 -4.80 2.23 -4.11
N PHE A 74 -5.87 1.75 -4.76
CA PHE A 74 -7.18 1.57 -4.13
C PHE A 74 -7.17 0.43 -3.11
N LEU A 75 -6.55 -0.69 -3.46
CA LEU A 75 -6.40 -1.82 -2.54
C LEU A 75 -5.64 -1.43 -1.27
N LEU A 76 -4.62 -0.57 -1.39
CA LEU A 76 -3.88 -0.04 -0.25
C LEU A 76 -4.66 1.03 0.51
N HIS A 77 -5.42 1.89 -0.18
CA HIS A 77 -6.27 2.91 0.45
C HIS A 77 -7.25 2.28 1.45
N ASP A 78 -7.85 1.14 1.09
CA ASP A 78 -8.74 0.40 1.98
C ASP A 78 -8.01 -0.31 3.12
N LEU A 79 -6.72 -0.63 2.96
CA LEU A 79 -5.96 -1.39 3.93
C LEU A 79 -5.23 -0.52 4.96
N ILE A 80 -4.84 0.70 4.59
CA ILE A 80 -4.07 1.62 5.44
C ILE A 80 -4.70 1.84 6.82
N PRO A 81 -6.02 2.10 6.97
CA PRO A 81 -6.62 2.28 8.30
C PRO A 81 -6.48 1.04 9.19
N GLU A 82 -6.59 -0.16 8.62
CA GLU A 82 -6.45 -1.43 9.35
C GLU A 82 -4.96 -1.66 9.73
N MET A 83 -4.03 -1.32 8.83
CA MET A 83 -2.59 -1.35 9.12
C MET A 83 -2.21 -0.36 10.23
N GLU A 84 -2.75 0.87 10.22
CA GLU A 84 -2.55 1.90 11.25
C GLU A 84 -3.04 1.42 12.62
N GLN A 85 -4.24 0.84 12.65
CA GLN A 85 -4.81 0.30 13.88
C GLN A 85 -3.92 -0.80 14.47
N ILE A 86 -3.47 -1.74 13.64
CA ILE A 86 -2.58 -2.83 14.04
C ILE A 86 -1.23 -2.30 14.55
N ALA A 87 -0.61 -1.38 13.82
CA ALA A 87 0.67 -0.78 14.19
C ALA A 87 0.58 -0.03 15.52
N THR A 88 -0.52 0.71 15.73
CA THR A 88 -0.78 1.44 16.98
C THR A 88 -1.04 0.49 18.15
N GLN A 89 -1.82 -0.57 17.96
CA GLN A 89 -2.16 -1.55 18.99
C GLN A 89 -0.95 -2.36 19.45
N THR A 90 -0.05 -2.69 18.54
CA THR A 90 1.18 -3.44 18.86
C THR A 90 2.30 -2.56 19.38
N MET A 91 2.24 -1.25 19.14
CA MET A 91 3.33 -0.30 19.40
C MET A 91 4.64 -0.70 18.70
N ASP A 92 4.57 -1.54 17.65
CA ASP A 92 5.74 -2.00 16.91
C ASP A 92 6.22 -0.90 15.97
N GLN A 93 7.40 -0.35 16.24
CA GLN A 93 8.01 0.71 15.44
C GLN A 93 8.28 0.29 14.00
N THR A 94 8.48 -1.00 13.74
CA THR A 94 8.63 -1.55 12.38
C THR A 94 7.32 -1.44 11.61
N LEU A 95 6.20 -1.79 12.25
CA LEU A 95 4.88 -1.71 11.63
C LEU A 95 4.45 -0.26 11.43
N ILE A 96 4.72 0.62 12.39
CA ILE A 96 4.45 2.06 12.27
C ILE A 96 5.24 2.64 11.08
N SER A 97 6.53 2.30 10.98
CA SER A 97 7.37 2.72 9.85
C SER A 97 6.85 2.17 8.52
N ALA A 98 6.42 0.90 8.48
CA ALA A 98 5.84 0.28 7.30
C ALA A 98 4.57 1.01 6.82
N VAL A 99 3.67 1.39 7.72
CA VAL A 99 2.49 2.19 7.38
C VAL A 99 2.88 3.54 6.79
N HIS A 100 3.82 4.26 7.41
CA HIS A 100 4.27 5.56 6.90
C HIS A 100 4.84 5.47 5.49
N GLN A 101 5.63 4.43 5.19
CA GLN A 101 6.15 4.20 3.84
C GLN A 101 5.02 3.96 2.84
N VAL A 102 4.04 3.12 3.19
CA VAL A 102 2.87 2.85 2.33
C VAL A 102 2.08 4.13 2.08
N LYS A 103 1.82 4.94 3.11
CA LYS A 103 1.12 6.22 2.99
C LYS A 103 1.85 7.20 2.07
N GLY A 104 3.17 7.33 2.22
CA GLY A 104 4.00 8.18 1.36
C GLY A 104 3.99 7.75 -0.11
N ILE A 105 3.98 6.45 -0.38
CA ILE A 105 3.93 5.91 -1.75
C ILE A 105 2.56 6.13 -2.41
N VAL A 106 1.47 5.95 -1.67
CA VAL A 106 0.10 6.05 -2.20
C VAL A 106 -0.37 7.50 -2.32
N GLY A 107 0.37 8.45 -1.72
CA GLY A 107 0.02 9.87 -1.72
C GLY A 107 -1.02 10.22 -0.66
N PHE A 108 -1.06 9.48 0.46
CA PHE A 108 -1.85 9.80 1.66
C PHE A 108 -1.26 10.94 2.49
N GLU A 109 -0.37 11.74 1.92
CA GLU A 109 0.11 12.96 2.57
C GLU A 109 -1.06 13.95 2.65
N GLU A 110 -1.83 13.89 3.73
CA GLU A 110 -2.30 15.12 4.34
C GLU A 110 -1.05 15.91 4.74
N SER A 111 -0.78 16.99 4.03
CA SER A 111 0.18 18.02 4.42
C SER A 111 0.02 18.39 5.89
N THR A 112 0.76 17.76 6.78
CA THR A 112 0.94 18.22 8.17
C THR A 112 2.28 17.75 8.70
N TYR A 113 3.34 18.36 8.20
CA TYR A 113 4.45 18.71 9.09
C TYR A 113 4.05 20.01 9.80
N PRO A 114 3.82 20.04 11.12
CA PRO A 114 4.07 21.26 11.85
C PRO A 114 5.59 21.44 11.89
N GLU A 115 6.05 22.58 11.38
CA GLU A 115 7.39 23.12 11.67
C GLU A 115 7.63 23.23 13.18
#